data_AF-A0A419DLG6-F1
#
_entry.id   AF-A0A419DLG6-F1
#
_cell.length_a   1.000
_cell.length_b   1.000
_cell.length_c   1.000
_cell.angle_alpha   90.00
_cell.angle_beta   90.00
_cell.angle_gamma   90.00
#
_symmetry.space_group_name_H-M   'P 1'
#
loop_
_entity.id
_entity.type
_entity.pdbx_description
1 polymer ?
#
loop_
_entity_poly.entity_id
_entity_poly.type
_entity_poly.pdbx_seq_one_letter_code
_entity_poly.pdbx_strand_id
1 'polypeptide(L)'
;MTREEWIQSFDLDVAEIFPVTDSYSSDVDRLVLRDGRTVFLKRPYTADKWYREHGWLTYLASRVAVPKILMEARPTKQTTGAFVLEALAGSTIEKVTPELVSQIGRLHATLHTCTSEAYGDFEENGFTAFTSQDWRVFRNAKMTSFEPAIQQVLSPALYQAAFTELKRRERELPEPSRPVAVHLDFRLGNLLADEGNLTGLIDFETSRFGATEIDFTKLDRDVFQSESGLLDAYQKGYGQVRTPEPIEVYLPYYRLFEALTGIGWCVQRGLDRHQLFFDKNLARVLIELERTSIFEER
;
A
#
# COMPACT_ATOMS: atom_id res chain seq x y z
N MET A 1 -10.59 23.01 -6.27
CA MET A 1 -9.51 24.03 -6.23
C MET A 1 -8.33 23.53 -7.04
N THR A 2 -7.69 24.41 -7.80
CA THR A 2 -6.45 24.12 -8.55
C THR A 2 -5.25 24.07 -7.62
N ARG A 3 -4.09 23.64 -8.13
CA ARG A 3 -2.82 23.66 -7.38
C ARG A 3 -2.47 25.07 -6.91
N GLU A 4 -2.61 26.05 -7.80
CA GLU A 4 -2.24 27.44 -7.55
C GLU A 4 -3.14 28.07 -6.48
N GLU A 5 -4.44 27.75 -6.50
CA GLU A 5 -5.38 28.17 -5.45
C GLU A 5 -5.03 27.58 -4.09
N TRP A 6 -4.55 26.32 -4.04
CA TRP A 6 -4.09 25.71 -2.80
C TRP A 6 -2.78 26.31 -2.28
N ILE A 7 -1.81 26.56 -3.17
CA ILE A 7 -0.55 27.24 -2.83
C ILE A 7 -0.85 28.60 -2.20
N GLN A 8 -1.75 29.37 -2.80
CA GLN A 8 -2.20 30.65 -2.26
C GLN A 8 -2.94 30.49 -0.93
N SER A 9 -3.85 29.52 -0.81
CA SER A 9 -4.63 29.27 0.41
C SER A 9 -3.77 28.89 1.62
N PHE A 10 -2.63 28.23 1.40
CA PHE A 10 -1.67 27.87 2.43
C PHE A 10 -0.55 28.91 2.62
N ASP A 11 -0.60 30.04 1.90
CA ASP A 11 0.42 31.09 1.93
C ASP A 11 1.85 30.55 1.68
N LEU A 12 1.97 29.63 0.71
CA LEU A 12 3.24 29.00 0.37
C LEU A 12 4.06 29.87 -0.59
N ASP A 13 5.22 30.34 -0.14
CA ASP A 13 6.17 31.07 -0.98
C ASP A 13 7.02 30.10 -1.83
N VAL A 14 6.43 29.64 -2.93
CA VAL A 14 7.00 28.60 -3.81
C VAL A 14 7.96 29.20 -4.84
N ALA A 15 9.16 28.64 -4.92
CA ALA A 15 10.15 28.92 -5.96
C ALA A 15 10.00 27.99 -7.17
N GLU A 16 9.82 26.69 -6.93
CA GLU A 16 9.74 25.66 -7.97
C GLU A 16 8.69 24.59 -7.65
N ILE A 17 8.07 24.03 -8.68
CA ILE A 17 7.01 23.03 -8.59
C ILE A 17 7.37 21.82 -9.46
N PHE A 18 7.29 20.63 -8.88
CA PHE A 18 7.52 19.37 -9.57
C PHE A 18 6.33 18.43 -9.35
N PRO A 19 5.51 18.18 -10.38
CA PRO A 19 4.44 17.19 -10.29
C PRO A 19 5.00 15.79 -10.03
N VAL A 20 4.36 15.03 -9.14
CA VAL A 20 4.67 13.62 -8.91
C VAL A 20 3.68 12.78 -9.73
N THR A 21 4.19 12.02 -10.69
CA THR A 21 3.36 11.32 -11.70
C THR A 21 2.91 9.92 -11.29
N ASP A 22 3.55 9.33 -10.28
CA ASP A 22 3.26 7.97 -9.81
C ASP A 22 2.26 7.93 -8.65
N SER A 23 1.21 8.76 -8.73
CA SER A 23 0.10 8.78 -7.78
C SER A 23 -1.23 8.59 -8.52
N TYR A 24 -1.98 7.54 -8.15
CA TYR A 24 -3.23 7.15 -8.83
C TYR A 24 -4.50 7.51 -8.04
N SER A 25 -4.33 8.18 -6.91
CA SER A 25 -5.38 8.37 -5.91
C SER A 25 -5.45 9.78 -5.34
N SER A 26 -4.45 10.58 -5.65
CA SER A 26 -4.30 11.97 -5.23
C SER A 26 -3.44 12.68 -6.26
N ASP A 27 -3.57 14.00 -6.36
CA ASP A 27 -2.52 14.79 -7.01
C ASP A 27 -1.48 15.17 -5.96
N VAL A 28 -0.20 14.98 -6.29
CA VAL A 28 0.92 15.30 -5.42
C VAL A 28 1.90 16.19 -6.16
N ASP A 29 2.29 17.31 -5.57
CA ASP A 29 3.37 18.16 -6.06
C ASP A 29 4.47 18.26 -5.00
N ARG A 30 5.73 18.07 -5.42
CA ARG A 30 6.91 18.46 -4.64
C ARG A 30 7.15 19.95 -4.88
N LEU A 31 7.13 20.74 -3.82
CA LEU A 31 7.32 22.18 -3.85
C LEU A 31 8.66 22.53 -3.20
N VAL A 32 9.47 23.34 -3.89
CA VAL A 32 10.65 23.98 -3.30
C VAL A 32 10.26 25.41 -2.94
N LEU A 33 10.35 25.76 -1.66
CA LEU A 33 10.05 27.09 -1.15
C LEU A 33 11.24 28.04 -1.37
N ARG A 34 11.01 29.36 -1.37
CA ARG A 34 12.09 30.36 -1.56
C ARG A 34 13.16 30.34 -0.49
N ASP A 35 12.83 29.84 0.70
CA ASP A 35 13.79 29.62 1.78
C ASP A 35 14.62 28.33 1.64
N GLY A 36 14.42 27.59 0.56
CA GLY A 36 15.15 26.36 0.22
C GLY A 36 14.53 25.08 0.80
N ARG A 37 13.49 25.16 1.63
CA ARG A 37 12.80 23.97 2.15
C ARG A 37 12.01 23.26 1.06
N THR A 38 11.93 21.94 1.13
CA THR A 38 11.04 21.12 0.29
C THR A 38 9.83 20.68 1.10
N VAL A 39 8.64 20.76 0.51
CA VAL A 39 7.38 20.24 1.07
C VAL A 39 6.58 19.53 -0.01
N PHE A 40 5.60 18.71 0.39
CA PHE A 40 4.70 18.05 -0.55
C PHE A 40 3.27 18.56 -0.38
N LEU A 41 2.68 19.08 -1.45
CA LEU A 41 1.25 19.40 -1.49
C LEU A 41 0.50 18.18 -2.02
N LYS A 42 -0.29 17.53 -1.15
CA LYS A 42 -1.10 16.36 -1.48
C LYS A 42 -2.58 16.69 -1.47
N ARG A 43 -3.27 16.32 -2.56
CA ARG A 43 -4.70 16.59 -2.79
C ARG A 43 -5.43 15.27 -3.09
N PRO A 44 -6.00 14.59 -2.07
CA PRO A 44 -6.73 13.34 -2.27
C PRO A 44 -7.94 13.51 -3.19
N TYR A 45 -8.24 12.50 -4.02
CA TYR A 45 -9.40 12.54 -4.92
C TYR A 45 -10.75 12.37 -4.22
N THR A 46 -10.77 11.96 -2.95
CA THR A 46 -11.99 11.83 -2.16
C THR A 46 -11.77 12.30 -0.72
N ALA A 47 -12.84 12.78 -0.07
CA ALA A 47 -12.81 13.16 1.34
C ALA A 47 -12.43 11.99 2.26
N ASP A 48 -12.94 10.78 1.98
CA ASP A 48 -12.60 9.58 2.77
C ASP A 48 -11.09 9.28 2.78
N LYS A 49 -10.41 9.50 1.66
CA LYS A 49 -8.95 9.32 1.59
C LYS A 49 -8.22 10.39 2.40
N TRP A 50 -8.72 11.62 2.38
CA TRP A 50 -8.19 12.68 3.24
C TRP A 50 -8.32 12.28 4.70
N TYR A 51 -9.51 11.90 5.17
CA TYR A 51 -9.72 11.52 6.58
C TYR A 51 -8.89 10.31 6.99
N ARG A 52 -8.79 9.31 6.11
CA ARG A 52 -7.98 8.12 6.38
C ARG A 52 -6.50 8.46 6.52
N GLU A 53 -5.93 9.17 5.55
CA GLU A 53 -4.52 9.53 5.58
C GLU A 53 -4.19 10.49 6.74
N HIS A 54 -5.07 11.47 7.00
CA HIS A 54 -4.94 12.37 8.15
C HIS A 54 -4.88 11.60 9.47
N GLY A 55 -5.82 10.67 9.68
CA GLY A 55 -5.89 9.85 10.87
C GLY A 55 -4.65 8.99 11.05
N TRP A 56 -4.16 8.37 9.98
CA TRP A 56 -2.93 7.56 10.02
C TRP A 56 -1.67 8.36 10.28
N LEU A 57 -1.45 9.48 9.59
CA LEU A 57 -0.29 10.34 9.82
C LEU A 57 -0.30 10.88 11.26
N THR A 58 -1.47 11.27 11.77
CA THR A 58 -1.63 11.72 13.16
C THR A 58 -1.35 10.59 14.16
N TYR A 59 -1.90 9.40 13.93
CA TYR A 59 -1.71 8.25 14.80
C TYR A 59 -0.26 7.74 14.78
N LEU A 60 0.44 7.82 13.65
CA LEU A 60 1.79 7.26 13.50
C LEU A 60 2.91 8.25 13.80
N ALA A 61 2.65 9.56 13.86
CA ALA A 61 3.68 10.62 13.99
C ALA A 61 4.71 10.42 15.12
N SER A 62 4.34 9.77 16.21
CA SER A 62 5.23 9.49 17.36
C SER A 62 5.66 8.03 17.47
N ARG A 63 5.38 7.20 16.45
CA ARG A 63 5.50 5.73 16.50
C ARG A 63 6.33 5.18 15.35
N VAL A 64 6.19 5.76 14.17
CA VAL A 64 6.84 5.33 12.93
C VAL A 64 7.37 6.57 12.21
N ALA A 65 8.50 6.45 11.51
CA ALA A 65 9.03 7.53 10.68
C ALA A 65 8.10 7.78 9.48
N VAL A 66 7.22 8.77 9.60
CA VAL A 66 6.24 9.19 8.60
C VAL A 66 6.29 10.71 8.42
N PRO A 67 5.83 11.26 7.28
CA PRO A 67 5.74 12.71 7.09
C PRO A 67 4.86 13.37 8.15
N LYS A 68 5.31 14.50 8.70
CA LYS A 68 4.43 15.35 9.51
C LYS A 68 3.50 16.15 8.60
N ILE A 69 2.28 16.34 9.07
CA ILE A 69 1.36 17.32 8.49
C ILE A 69 1.82 18.70 8.98
N LEU A 70 2.28 19.54 8.06
CA LEU A 70 2.72 20.91 8.34
C LEU A 70 1.53 21.88 8.30
N MET A 71 0.66 21.69 7.31
CA MET A 71 -0.59 22.44 7.16
C MET A 71 -1.66 21.53 6.57
N GLU A 72 -2.93 21.83 6.85
CA GLU A 72 -4.05 21.05 6.37
C GLU A 72 -5.27 21.91 6.08
N ALA A 73 -6.07 21.49 5.11
CA ALA A 73 -7.39 22.03 4.85
C ALA A 73 -8.37 20.86 4.76
N ARG A 74 -9.36 20.85 5.66
CA ARG A 74 -10.38 19.79 5.73
C ARG A 74 -11.24 19.74 4.46
N PRO A 75 -11.80 18.57 4.12
CA PRO A 75 -12.81 18.45 3.08
C PRO A 75 -14.01 19.35 3.37
N THR A 76 -14.61 19.89 2.32
CA THR A 76 -15.82 20.72 2.36
C THR A 76 -16.79 20.25 1.27
N LYS A 77 -17.94 20.90 1.12
CA LYS A 77 -18.83 20.63 -0.03
C LYS A 77 -18.19 21.02 -1.38
N GLN A 78 -17.13 21.84 -1.36
CA GLN A 78 -16.48 22.39 -2.55
C GLN A 78 -15.14 21.71 -2.86
N THR A 79 -14.53 21.03 -1.88
CA THR A 79 -13.18 20.47 -2.01
C THR A 79 -13.05 19.15 -1.25
N THR A 80 -12.15 18.28 -1.70
CA THR A 80 -11.80 17.03 -1.02
C THR A 80 -10.73 17.21 0.07
N GLY A 81 -10.34 18.46 0.34
CA GLY A 81 -9.26 18.80 1.27
C GLY A 81 -7.86 18.68 0.65
N ALA A 82 -6.86 19.12 1.41
CA ALA A 82 -5.45 19.04 1.03
C ALA A 82 -4.54 19.02 2.28
N PHE A 83 -3.30 18.56 2.09
CA PHE A 83 -2.22 18.62 3.09
C PHE A 83 -0.96 19.24 2.51
N VAL A 84 -0.20 19.93 3.35
CA VAL A 84 1.22 20.19 3.14
C VAL A 84 2.00 19.27 4.08
N LEU A 85 2.80 18.37 3.51
CA LEU A 85 3.55 17.36 4.23
C LEU A 85 5.04 17.71 4.29
N GLU A 86 5.69 17.36 5.40
CA GLU A 86 7.14 17.37 5.55
C GLU A 86 7.79 16.48 4.48
N ALA A 87 8.84 16.98 3.83
CA ALA A 87 9.70 16.15 3.01
C ALA A 87 10.64 15.36 3.91
N LEU A 88 10.55 14.03 3.86
CA LEU A 88 11.55 13.16 4.48
C LEU A 88 12.82 13.16 3.63
N ALA A 89 13.97 12.95 4.27
CA ALA A 89 15.26 12.88 3.57
C ALA A 89 15.32 11.68 2.61
N GLY A 90 16.09 11.82 1.53
CA GLY A 90 16.31 10.74 0.56
C GLY A 90 15.26 10.64 -0.54
N SER A 91 15.24 9.48 -1.22
CA SER A 91 14.38 9.19 -2.36
C SER A 91 13.75 7.79 -2.25
N THR A 92 12.77 7.50 -3.10
CA THR A 92 12.20 6.16 -3.20
C THR A 92 13.27 5.13 -3.53
N ILE A 93 13.14 3.93 -2.95
CA ILE A 93 14.15 2.87 -3.11
C ILE A 93 14.00 2.21 -4.48
N GLU A 94 15.06 2.23 -5.29
CA GLU A 94 15.12 1.50 -6.57
C GLU A 94 15.87 0.18 -6.47
N LYS A 95 16.86 0.10 -5.56
CA LYS A 95 17.72 -1.05 -5.34
C LYS A 95 17.93 -1.26 -3.86
N VAL A 96 18.04 -2.53 -3.47
CA VAL A 96 18.17 -2.93 -2.07
C VAL A 96 19.48 -3.64 -1.83
N THR A 97 20.02 -3.48 -0.62
CA THR A 97 21.08 -4.34 -0.06
C THR A 97 20.53 -5.12 1.13
N PRO A 98 21.15 -6.23 1.55
CA PRO A 98 20.72 -6.96 2.75
C PRO A 98 20.59 -6.06 4.00
N GLU A 99 21.47 -5.07 4.16
CA GLU A 99 21.42 -4.11 5.27
C GLU A 99 20.18 -3.22 5.20
N LEU A 100 19.85 -2.69 4.01
CA LEU A 100 18.65 -1.89 3.80
C LEU A 100 17.39 -2.74 3.97
N VAL A 101 17.38 -3.98 3.49
CA VAL A 101 16.25 -4.91 3.69
C VAL A 101 16.04 -5.23 5.17
N SER A 102 17.11 -5.36 5.95
CA SER A 102 17.02 -5.49 7.41
C SER A 102 16.42 -4.24 8.06
N GLN A 103 16.74 -3.04 7.58
CA GLN A 103 16.10 -1.79 8.03
C GLN A 103 14.61 -1.75 7.68
N ILE A 104 14.24 -2.18 6.48
CA ILE A 104 12.84 -2.30 6.04
C ILE A 104 12.07 -3.25 6.95
N GLY A 105 12.65 -4.42 7.26
CA GLY A 105 12.08 -5.37 8.22
C GLY A 105 11.83 -4.76 9.59
N ARG A 106 12.80 -4.01 10.14
CA ARG A 106 12.63 -3.28 11.41
C ARG A 106 11.49 -2.25 11.33
N LEU A 107 11.45 -1.41 10.30
CA LEU A 107 10.42 -0.37 10.16
C LEU A 107 9.02 -1.00 10.05
N HIS A 108 8.89 -2.05 9.23
CA HIS A 108 7.62 -2.75 9.04
C HIS A 108 7.14 -3.43 10.31
N ALA A 109 8.05 -4.05 11.06
CA ALA A 109 7.73 -4.60 12.38
C ALA A 109 7.29 -3.53 13.37
N THR A 110 7.96 -2.36 13.40
CA THR A 110 7.57 -1.21 14.22
C THR A 110 6.16 -0.74 13.86
N LEU A 111 5.82 -0.63 12.58
CA LEU A 111 4.44 -0.35 12.13
C LEU A 111 3.47 -1.39 12.70
N HIS A 112 3.77 -2.68 12.57
CA HIS A 112 2.95 -3.78 13.08
C HIS A 112 2.91 -3.89 14.63
N THR A 113 3.70 -3.10 15.38
CA THR A 113 3.51 -2.97 16.84
C THR A 113 2.38 -2.01 17.21
N CYS A 114 1.99 -1.12 16.28
CA CYS A 114 0.88 -0.22 16.48
C CYS A 114 -0.42 -1.00 16.36
N THR A 115 -1.18 -1.12 17.45
CA THR A 115 -2.32 -2.04 17.54
C THR A 115 -3.61 -1.32 17.92
N SER A 116 -4.74 -1.97 17.64
CA SER A 116 -6.08 -1.55 18.02
C SER A 116 -6.85 -2.73 18.60
N GLU A 117 -7.94 -2.46 19.32
CA GLU A 117 -8.86 -3.48 19.81
C GLU A 117 -9.71 -4.10 18.70
N ALA A 118 -9.84 -3.41 17.56
CA ALA A 118 -10.68 -3.81 16.43
C ALA A 118 -10.00 -3.57 15.08
N TYR A 119 -10.34 -4.37 14.08
CA TYR A 119 -10.11 -4.02 12.68
C TYR A 119 -10.98 -2.82 12.32
N GLY A 120 -10.42 -1.90 11.54
CA GLY A 120 -11.07 -0.64 11.20
C GLY A 120 -10.11 0.36 10.59
N ASP A 121 -10.60 1.53 10.22
CA ASP A 121 -9.79 2.64 9.72
C ASP A 121 -10.27 3.99 10.25
N PHE A 122 -9.57 5.05 9.87
CA PHE A 122 -9.93 6.41 10.23
C PHE A 122 -10.88 6.98 9.17
N GLU A 123 -12.00 7.51 9.65
CA GLU A 123 -13.04 8.18 8.88
C GLU A 123 -13.22 9.62 9.41
N GLU A 124 -14.25 10.34 8.95
CA GLU A 124 -14.52 11.73 9.31
C GLU A 124 -14.57 11.98 10.83
N ASN A 125 -15.14 11.04 11.59
CA ASN A 125 -15.35 11.15 13.03
C ASN A 125 -14.29 10.42 13.86
N GLY A 126 -13.15 10.06 13.26
CA GLY A 126 -12.07 9.32 13.91
C GLY A 126 -12.09 7.84 13.54
N PHE A 127 -11.63 6.98 14.45
CA PHE A 127 -11.55 5.54 14.19
C PHE A 127 -12.95 4.90 14.15
N THR A 128 -13.22 4.17 13.07
CA THR A 128 -14.43 3.36 12.89
C THR A 128 -14.03 1.89 12.79
N ALA A 129 -14.56 1.08 13.72
CA ALA A 129 -14.39 -0.37 13.65
C ALA A 129 -15.24 -0.96 12.53
N PHE A 130 -14.71 -1.94 11.81
CA PHE A 130 -15.49 -2.69 10.82
C PHE A 130 -16.63 -3.47 11.48
N THR A 131 -17.76 -3.57 10.78
CA THR A 131 -18.93 -4.33 11.25
C THR A 131 -18.60 -5.78 11.56
N SER A 132 -17.73 -6.39 10.74
CA SER A 132 -17.17 -7.71 11.01
C SER A 132 -15.76 -7.57 11.58
N GLN A 133 -15.52 -8.25 12.70
CA GLN A 133 -14.18 -8.40 13.28
C GLN A 133 -13.47 -9.67 12.79
N ASP A 134 -13.95 -10.24 11.68
CA ASP A 134 -13.24 -11.26 10.92
C ASP A 134 -12.56 -10.61 9.70
N TRP A 135 -11.23 -10.58 9.71
CA TRP A 135 -10.43 -10.01 8.61
C TRP A 135 -10.71 -10.64 7.25
N ARG A 136 -11.09 -11.94 7.24
CA ARG A 136 -11.43 -12.66 6.00
C ARG A 136 -12.63 -12.02 5.31
N VAL A 137 -13.60 -11.51 6.07
CA VAL A 137 -14.77 -10.81 5.52
C VAL A 137 -14.35 -9.55 4.77
N PHE A 138 -13.45 -8.75 5.35
CA PHE A 138 -12.91 -7.56 4.68
C PHE A 138 -12.15 -7.91 3.39
N ARG A 139 -11.22 -8.87 3.48
CA ARG A 139 -10.42 -9.33 2.34
C ARG A 139 -11.28 -9.87 1.21
N ASN A 140 -12.30 -10.68 1.54
CA ASN A 140 -13.18 -11.30 0.55
C ASN A 140 -14.12 -10.27 -0.08
N ALA A 141 -14.63 -9.30 0.70
CA ALA A 141 -15.40 -8.18 0.15
C ALA A 141 -14.58 -7.38 -0.88
N LYS A 142 -13.28 -7.18 -0.64
CA LYS A 142 -12.39 -6.55 -1.62
C LYS A 142 -12.28 -7.36 -2.91
N MET A 143 -12.07 -8.68 -2.83
CA MET A 143 -12.06 -9.54 -4.02
C MET A 143 -13.39 -9.44 -4.78
N THR A 144 -14.52 -9.59 -4.08
CA THR A 144 -15.86 -9.53 -4.68
C THR A 144 -16.14 -8.20 -5.37
N SER A 145 -15.62 -7.08 -4.85
CA SER A 145 -15.75 -5.78 -5.52
C SER A 145 -15.06 -5.70 -6.89
N PHE A 146 -14.05 -6.55 -7.13
CA PHE A 146 -13.32 -6.61 -8.40
C PHE A 146 -13.77 -7.75 -9.31
N GLU A 147 -14.49 -8.76 -8.79
CA GLU A 147 -14.96 -9.92 -9.56
C GLU A 147 -15.66 -9.56 -10.89
N PRO A 148 -16.63 -8.62 -10.93
CA PRO A 148 -17.29 -8.27 -12.20
C PRO A 148 -16.33 -7.70 -13.25
N ALA A 149 -15.28 -7.02 -12.82
CA ALA A 149 -14.27 -6.44 -13.71
C ALA A 149 -13.30 -7.51 -14.21
N ILE A 150 -12.92 -8.46 -13.35
CA ILE A 150 -12.05 -9.59 -13.71
C ILE A 150 -12.76 -10.51 -14.72
N GLN A 151 -14.06 -10.78 -14.53
CA GLN A 151 -14.84 -11.63 -15.44
C GLN A 151 -15.01 -11.05 -16.85
N GLN A 152 -14.86 -9.73 -17.02
CA GLN A 152 -14.96 -9.09 -18.34
C GLN A 152 -13.75 -9.39 -19.24
N VAL A 153 -12.61 -9.73 -18.66
CA VAL A 153 -11.31 -9.80 -19.36
C VAL A 153 -10.66 -11.17 -19.30
N LEU A 154 -10.97 -11.99 -18.29
CA LEU A 154 -10.49 -13.37 -18.23
C LEU A 154 -11.42 -14.31 -19.01
N SER A 155 -10.83 -15.31 -19.67
CA SER A 155 -11.62 -16.41 -20.24
C SER A 155 -12.37 -17.15 -19.13
N PRO A 156 -13.56 -17.73 -19.38
CA PRO A 156 -14.31 -18.47 -18.37
C PRO A 156 -13.49 -19.60 -17.72
N ALA A 157 -12.64 -20.28 -18.50
CA ALA A 157 -11.77 -21.34 -18.00
C ALA A 157 -10.70 -20.81 -17.03
N LEU A 158 -10.01 -19.73 -17.42
CA LEU A 158 -8.97 -19.10 -16.57
C LEU A 158 -9.57 -18.51 -15.30
N TYR A 159 -10.73 -17.84 -15.40
CA TYR A 159 -11.46 -17.34 -14.23
C TYR A 159 -11.81 -18.48 -13.26
N GLN A 160 -12.39 -19.57 -13.77
CA GLN A 160 -12.76 -20.71 -12.93
C GLN A 160 -11.53 -21.35 -12.27
N ALA A 161 -10.43 -21.53 -13.00
CA ALA A 161 -9.19 -22.07 -12.46
C ALA A 161 -8.62 -21.17 -11.36
N ALA A 162 -8.49 -19.86 -11.62
CA ALA A 162 -7.99 -18.87 -10.67
C ALA A 162 -8.80 -18.82 -9.37
N PHE A 163 -10.13 -18.75 -9.45
CA PHE A 163 -10.98 -18.65 -8.26
C PHE A 163 -11.13 -19.99 -7.50
N THR A 164 -11.02 -21.12 -8.20
CA THR A 164 -10.95 -22.44 -7.55
C THR A 164 -9.67 -22.55 -6.73
N GLU A 165 -8.54 -22.16 -7.31
CA GLU A 165 -7.25 -22.23 -6.64
C GLU A 165 -7.12 -21.22 -5.50
N LEU A 166 -7.63 -19.99 -5.69
CA LEU A 166 -7.69 -18.98 -4.63
C LEU A 166 -8.46 -19.51 -3.40
N LYS A 167 -9.64 -20.12 -3.61
CA LYS A 167 -10.44 -20.72 -2.53
C LYS A 167 -9.75 -21.92 -1.88
N ARG A 168 -8.99 -22.71 -2.64
CA ARG A 168 -8.21 -23.82 -2.09
C ARG A 168 -7.13 -23.30 -1.14
N ARG A 169 -6.31 -22.35 -1.59
CA ARG A 169 -5.24 -21.72 -0.79
C ARG A 169 -5.78 -20.98 0.42
N GLU A 170 -6.97 -20.38 0.31
CA GLU A 170 -7.61 -19.69 1.45
C GLU A 170 -7.82 -20.60 2.65
N ARG A 171 -8.15 -21.88 2.41
CA ARG A 171 -8.39 -22.88 3.47
C ARG A 171 -7.11 -23.32 4.19
N GLU A 172 -5.95 -23.03 3.60
CA GLU A 172 -4.63 -23.39 4.13
C GLU A 172 -4.00 -22.24 4.93
N LEU A 173 -4.64 -21.06 4.90
CA LEU A 173 -4.17 -19.91 5.64
C LEU A 173 -4.32 -20.13 7.16
N PRO A 174 -3.32 -19.72 7.97
CA PRO A 174 -3.49 -19.54 9.40
C PRO A 174 -4.62 -18.58 9.74
N GLU A 175 -5.06 -18.60 11.00
CA GLU A 175 -5.97 -17.56 11.50
C GLU A 175 -5.32 -16.17 11.36
N PRO A 176 -6.07 -15.15 10.91
CA PRO A 176 -5.56 -13.80 10.79
C PRO A 176 -4.96 -13.28 12.10
N SER A 177 -3.87 -12.53 11.99
CA SER A 177 -3.29 -11.86 13.15
C SER A 177 -4.23 -10.81 13.74
N ARG A 178 -4.09 -10.53 15.05
CA ARG A 178 -4.82 -9.44 15.73
C ARG A 178 -4.66 -8.09 15.00
N PRO A 179 -5.58 -7.12 15.15
CA PRO A 179 -5.50 -5.85 14.45
C PRO A 179 -4.19 -5.09 14.74
N VAL A 180 -3.42 -4.86 13.69
CA VAL A 180 -2.24 -3.99 13.69
C VAL A 180 -2.35 -2.96 12.57
N ALA A 181 -1.60 -1.86 12.67
CA ALA A 181 -1.45 -0.94 11.56
C ALA A 181 -0.82 -1.69 10.38
N VAL A 182 -1.56 -1.82 9.29
CA VAL A 182 -1.08 -2.36 8.01
C VAL A 182 -1.16 -1.27 6.95
N HIS A 183 -0.15 -1.23 6.08
CA HIS A 183 -0.03 -0.19 5.08
C HIS A 183 -0.94 -0.44 3.86
N LEU A 184 -1.14 -1.71 3.49
CA LEU A 184 -1.78 -2.25 2.27
C LEU A 184 -1.06 -1.94 0.95
N ASP A 185 -0.22 -0.91 0.92
CA ASP A 185 0.70 -0.62 -0.18
C ASP A 185 2.17 -0.59 0.30
N PHE A 186 2.58 -1.54 1.15
CA PHE A 186 3.95 -1.60 1.67
C PHE A 186 4.94 -2.07 0.58
N ARG A 187 5.50 -1.13 -0.18
CA ARG A 187 6.39 -1.39 -1.32
C ARG A 187 7.56 -0.42 -1.36
N LEU A 188 8.60 -0.75 -2.14
CA LEU A 188 9.80 0.09 -2.28
C LEU A 188 9.47 1.51 -2.75
N GLY A 189 8.46 1.68 -3.60
CA GLY A 189 8.00 2.99 -4.07
C GLY A 189 7.41 3.90 -2.99
N ASN A 190 7.09 3.37 -1.80
CA ASN A 190 6.58 4.13 -0.66
C ASN A 190 7.59 4.20 0.50
N LEU A 191 8.78 3.64 0.32
CA LEU A 191 9.86 3.67 1.29
C LEU A 191 10.93 4.64 0.82
N LEU A 192 11.39 5.52 1.72
CA LEU A 192 12.42 6.51 1.43
C LEU A 192 13.74 6.11 2.10
N ALA A 193 14.84 6.29 1.38
CA ALA A 193 16.17 6.07 1.90
C ALA A 193 17.16 7.15 1.44
N ASP A 194 18.11 7.45 2.30
CA ASP A 194 19.19 8.41 2.07
C ASP A 194 20.53 7.74 2.39
N GLU A 195 21.45 7.73 1.44
CA GLU A 195 22.78 7.10 1.56
C GLU A 195 22.75 5.67 2.14
N GLY A 196 21.75 4.86 1.77
CA GLY A 196 21.58 3.48 2.25
C GLY A 196 20.90 3.33 3.61
N ASN A 197 20.45 4.44 4.20
CA ASN A 197 19.69 4.46 5.45
C ASN A 197 18.21 4.74 5.18
N LEU A 198 17.33 3.91 5.73
CA LEU A 198 15.90 4.08 5.62
C LEU A 198 15.44 5.29 6.45
N THR A 199 14.76 6.25 5.81
CA THR A 199 14.36 7.51 6.42
C THR A 199 12.87 7.57 6.76
N GLY A 200 12.03 6.79 6.07
CA GLY A 200 10.63 6.62 6.46
C GLY A 200 9.74 5.95 5.43
N LEU A 201 8.44 5.99 5.74
CA LEU A 201 7.34 5.42 4.98
C LEU A 201 6.33 6.51 4.65
N ILE A 202 5.81 6.51 3.43
CA ILE A 202 4.84 7.49 2.94
C ILE A 202 3.58 6.80 2.38
N ASP A 203 2.53 7.60 2.13
CA ASP A 203 1.32 7.19 1.41
C ASP A 203 0.35 6.25 2.17
N PHE A 204 -0.24 6.77 3.26
CA PHE A 204 -1.11 6.00 4.17
C PHE A 204 -2.60 5.98 3.78
N GLU A 205 -2.96 6.42 2.57
CA GLU A 205 -4.35 6.56 2.14
C GLU A 205 -5.11 5.22 2.00
N THR A 206 -4.40 4.09 2.03
CA THR A 206 -4.99 2.74 1.99
C THR A 206 -4.83 1.98 3.31
N SER A 207 -4.11 2.55 4.28
CA SER A 207 -3.78 1.91 5.54
C SER A 207 -5.01 1.69 6.42
N ARG A 208 -4.95 0.69 7.29
CA ARG A 208 -6.01 0.35 8.24
C ARG A 208 -5.47 -0.47 9.39
N PHE A 209 -6.24 -0.64 10.46
CA PHE A 209 -6.02 -1.71 11.41
C PHE A 209 -6.52 -3.00 10.77
N GLY A 210 -5.58 -3.89 10.45
CA GLY A 210 -5.79 -5.10 9.68
C GLY A 210 -4.87 -6.21 10.15
N ALA A 211 -4.85 -7.30 9.38
CA ALA A 211 -3.98 -8.44 9.68
C ALA A 211 -2.70 -8.38 8.83
N THR A 212 -1.58 -8.67 9.47
CA THR A 212 -0.18 -8.48 9.02
C THR A 212 0.09 -9.09 7.65
N GLU A 213 -0.56 -10.21 7.34
CA GLU A 213 -0.32 -11.01 6.16
C GLU A 213 -0.57 -10.26 4.83
N ILE A 214 -1.40 -9.20 4.84
CA ILE A 214 -1.73 -8.44 3.63
C ILE A 214 -0.57 -7.59 3.08
N ASP A 215 0.41 -7.25 3.91
CA ASP A 215 1.49 -6.33 3.52
C ASP A 215 2.68 -7.04 2.87
N PHE A 216 2.80 -8.36 2.98
CA PHE A 216 4.02 -9.05 2.56
C PHE A 216 4.16 -9.23 1.04
N THR A 217 3.05 -9.28 0.30
CA THR A 217 3.09 -9.64 -1.14
C THR A 217 3.80 -8.62 -2.00
N LYS A 218 3.71 -7.33 -1.65
CA LYS A 218 4.41 -6.28 -2.39
C LYS A 218 5.91 -6.32 -2.16
N LEU A 219 6.36 -6.58 -0.94
CA LEU A 219 7.77 -6.85 -0.65
C LEU A 219 8.24 -8.14 -1.31
N ASP A 220 7.41 -9.16 -1.36
CA ASP A 220 7.78 -10.39 -2.04
C ASP A 220 8.07 -10.14 -3.53
N ARG A 221 7.19 -9.38 -4.19
CA ARG A 221 7.36 -8.97 -5.58
C ARG A 221 8.57 -8.05 -5.79
N ASP A 222 8.77 -7.07 -4.92
CA ASP A 222 9.76 -6.01 -5.12
C ASP A 222 11.14 -6.36 -4.53
N VAL A 223 11.21 -7.32 -3.61
CA VAL A 223 12.40 -7.62 -2.79
C VAL A 223 12.68 -9.12 -2.68
N PHE A 224 11.76 -9.92 -2.13
CA PHE A 224 12.13 -11.29 -1.72
C PHE A 224 12.43 -12.22 -2.90
N GLN A 225 11.78 -11.99 -4.04
CA GLN A 225 12.02 -12.76 -5.26
C GLN A 225 13.26 -12.33 -6.06
N SER A 226 13.91 -11.21 -5.71
CA SER A 226 15.00 -10.66 -6.54
C SER A 226 16.35 -11.32 -6.32
N GLU A 227 16.63 -11.76 -5.08
CA GLU A 227 17.92 -12.38 -4.72
C GLU A 227 17.77 -13.29 -3.49
N SER A 228 18.51 -14.40 -3.48
CA SER A 228 18.56 -15.31 -2.34
C SER A 228 19.10 -14.61 -1.08
N GLY A 229 18.45 -14.82 0.07
CA GLY A 229 18.91 -14.29 1.36
C GLY A 229 18.31 -12.92 1.73
N LEU A 230 17.61 -12.23 0.82
CA LEU A 230 16.91 -10.99 1.17
C LEU A 230 15.72 -11.21 2.10
N LEU A 231 14.99 -12.32 1.94
CA LEU A 231 13.94 -12.70 2.90
C LEU A 231 14.52 -12.92 4.31
N ASP A 232 15.67 -13.59 4.42
CA ASP A 232 16.36 -13.81 5.70
C ASP A 232 16.81 -12.48 6.32
N ALA A 233 17.37 -11.58 5.51
CA ALA A 233 17.77 -10.25 5.95
C ALA A 233 16.56 -9.44 6.48
N TYR A 234 15.42 -9.52 5.78
CA TYR A 234 14.17 -8.91 6.20
C TYR A 234 13.69 -9.52 7.52
N GLN A 235 13.59 -10.85 7.62
CA GLN A 235 13.12 -11.55 8.82
C GLN A 235 14.03 -11.28 10.02
N LYS A 236 15.35 -11.20 9.82
CA LYS A 236 16.30 -10.81 10.86
C LYS A 236 16.04 -9.39 11.36
N GLY A 237 15.77 -8.45 10.45
CA GLY A 237 15.39 -7.08 10.82
C GLY A 237 14.06 -7.02 11.56
N TYR A 238 13.04 -7.68 11.01
CA TYR A 238 11.70 -7.78 11.59
C TYR A 238 11.75 -8.37 13.01
N GLY A 239 12.50 -9.47 13.16
CA GLY A 239 12.72 -10.21 14.41
C GLY A 239 13.37 -9.41 15.54
N GLN A 240 13.98 -8.26 15.25
CA GLN A 240 14.54 -7.38 16.29
C GLN A 240 13.46 -6.58 17.03
N VAL A 241 12.26 -6.45 16.46
CA VAL A 241 11.16 -5.64 17.02
C VAL A 241 9.96 -6.52 17.37
N ARG A 242 9.62 -7.48 16.50
CA ARG A 242 8.45 -8.34 16.65
C ARG A 242 8.80 -9.76 16.23
N THR A 243 8.16 -10.76 16.84
CA THR A 243 8.30 -12.16 16.43
C THR A 243 8.08 -12.29 14.91
N PRO A 244 9.01 -12.90 14.15
CA PRO A 244 8.85 -13.10 12.72
C PRO A 244 7.57 -13.86 12.39
N GLU A 245 6.89 -13.41 11.34
CA GLU A 245 5.69 -14.06 10.81
C GLU A 245 6.07 -15.20 9.85
N PRO A 246 5.25 -16.25 9.72
CA PRO A 246 5.46 -17.32 8.74
C PRO A 246 5.09 -16.84 7.32
N ILE A 247 5.82 -15.84 6.81
CA ILE A 247 5.51 -15.11 5.57
C ILE A 247 5.26 -16.05 4.39
N GLU A 248 6.11 -17.07 4.24
CA GLU A 248 6.04 -18.05 3.15
C GLU A 248 4.73 -18.84 3.13
N VAL A 249 4.04 -18.97 4.27
CA VAL A 249 2.73 -19.63 4.36
C VAL A 249 1.63 -18.74 3.77
N TYR A 250 1.73 -17.41 3.94
CA TYR A 250 0.74 -16.46 3.44
C TYR A 250 0.89 -16.18 1.94
N LEU A 251 2.14 -16.13 1.45
CA LEU A 251 2.45 -15.66 0.10
C LEU A 251 1.71 -16.37 -1.04
N PRO A 252 1.55 -17.72 -1.07
CA PRO A 252 0.86 -18.39 -2.16
C PRO A 252 -0.57 -17.87 -2.38
N TYR A 253 -1.33 -17.65 -1.30
CA TYR A 253 -2.67 -17.08 -1.42
C TYR A 253 -2.60 -15.61 -1.86
N TYR A 254 -1.80 -14.79 -1.17
CA TYR A 254 -1.84 -13.35 -1.38
C TYR A 254 -1.23 -12.91 -2.72
N ARG A 255 -0.29 -13.66 -3.30
CA ARG A 255 0.21 -13.43 -4.67
C ARG A 255 -0.92 -13.54 -5.70
N LEU A 256 -1.73 -14.59 -5.61
CA LEU A 256 -2.86 -14.80 -6.52
C LEU A 256 -3.97 -13.75 -6.26
N PHE A 257 -4.25 -13.46 -4.99
CA PHE A 257 -5.19 -12.40 -4.59
C PHE A 257 -4.78 -11.03 -5.14
N GLU A 258 -3.51 -10.63 -4.98
CA GLU A 258 -3.01 -9.34 -5.46
C GLU A 258 -3.06 -9.27 -6.99
N ALA A 259 -2.65 -10.34 -7.68
CA ALA A 259 -2.68 -10.37 -9.14
C ALA A 259 -4.11 -10.21 -9.69
N LEU A 260 -5.08 -10.94 -9.12
CA LEU A 260 -6.49 -10.84 -9.51
C LEU A 260 -7.07 -9.45 -9.21
N THR A 261 -6.81 -8.90 -8.01
CA THR A 261 -7.29 -7.55 -7.66
C THR A 261 -6.60 -6.45 -8.49
N GLY A 262 -5.35 -6.66 -8.90
CA GLY A 262 -4.64 -5.80 -9.84
C GLY A 262 -5.29 -5.76 -11.23
N ILE A 263 -5.72 -6.91 -11.74
CA ILE A 263 -6.50 -7.00 -12.98
C ILE A 263 -7.81 -6.22 -12.86
N GLY A 264 -8.58 -6.48 -11.80
CA GLY A 264 -9.85 -5.79 -11.56
C GLY A 264 -9.66 -4.27 -11.44
N TRP A 265 -8.59 -3.83 -10.79
CA TRP A 265 -8.22 -2.42 -10.67
C TRP A 265 -7.94 -1.78 -12.03
N CYS A 266 -7.16 -2.43 -12.91
CA CYS A 266 -6.87 -1.93 -14.25
C CYS A 266 -8.16 -1.70 -15.06
N VAL A 267 -9.08 -2.67 -15.01
CA VAL A 267 -10.35 -2.60 -15.74
C VAL A 267 -11.22 -1.45 -15.22
N GLN A 268 -11.34 -1.31 -13.90
CA GLN A 268 -12.14 -0.24 -13.29
C GLN A 268 -11.57 1.17 -13.52
N ARG A 269 -10.26 1.30 -13.75
CA ARG A 269 -9.57 2.60 -13.95
C ARG A 269 -9.28 2.94 -15.41
N GLY A 270 -9.63 2.06 -16.34
CA GLY A 270 -9.36 2.23 -17.77
C GLY A 270 -8.19 1.36 -18.20
N LEU A 271 -8.51 0.23 -18.84
CA LEU A 271 -7.52 -0.77 -19.26
C LEU A 271 -6.50 -0.20 -20.25
N ASP A 272 -6.92 0.68 -21.14
CA ASP A 272 -6.08 1.37 -22.12
C ASP A 272 -4.91 2.12 -21.47
N ARG A 273 -5.15 2.75 -20.32
CA ARG A 273 -4.14 3.51 -19.56
C ARG A 273 -3.25 2.63 -18.70
N HIS A 274 -3.66 1.39 -18.43
CA HIS A 274 -3.04 0.51 -17.46
C HIS A 274 -2.66 -0.85 -18.04
N GLN A 275 -2.56 -0.98 -19.37
CA GLN A 275 -2.32 -2.23 -20.08
C GLN A 275 -1.06 -2.95 -19.58
N LEU A 276 0.07 -2.24 -19.43
CA LEU A 276 1.31 -2.84 -18.94
C LEU A 276 1.16 -3.42 -17.51
N PHE A 277 0.40 -2.77 -16.64
CA PHE A 277 0.15 -3.27 -15.29
C PHE A 277 -0.83 -4.45 -15.31
N PHE A 278 -1.83 -4.42 -16.21
CA PHE A 278 -2.72 -5.56 -16.46
C PHE A 278 -1.93 -6.79 -16.92
N ASP A 279 -1.10 -6.66 -17.96
CA ASP A 279 -0.33 -7.77 -18.54
C ASP A 279 0.58 -8.43 -17.49
N LYS A 280 1.25 -7.61 -16.65
CA LYS A 280 2.06 -8.10 -15.53
C LYS A 280 1.25 -8.90 -14.52
N ASN A 281 0.03 -8.48 -14.21
CA ASN A 281 -0.83 -9.20 -13.25
C ASN A 281 -1.45 -10.45 -13.88
N LEU A 282 -1.80 -10.43 -15.17
CA LEU A 282 -2.25 -11.61 -15.90
C LEU A 282 -1.15 -12.69 -15.93
N ALA A 283 0.08 -12.31 -16.28
CA ALA A 283 1.23 -13.22 -16.26
C ALA A 283 1.45 -13.84 -14.87
N ARG A 284 1.24 -13.08 -13.79
CA ARG A 284 1.31 -13.60 -12.41
C ARG A 284 0.22 -14.61 -12.11
N VAL A 285 -1.02 -14.38 -12.56
CA VAL A 285 -2.10 -15.37 -12.41
C VAL A 285 -1.71 -16.69 -13.07
N LEU A 286 -1.18 -16.63 -14.29
CA LEU A 286 -0.73 -17.83 -15.02
C LEU A 286 0.39 -18.57 -14.28
N ILE A 287 1.45 -17.86 -13.86
CA ILE A 287 2.56 -18.44 -13.08
C ILE A 287 2.06 -19.09 -11.78
N GLU A 288 1.15 -18.43 -11.07
CA GLU A 288 0.61 -18.97 -9.82
C GLU A 288 -0.22 -20.24 -10.06
N LEU A 289 -0.91 -20.36 -11.18
CA LEU A 289 -1.66 -21.57 -11.54
C LEU A 289 -0.76 -22.72 -11.99
N GLU A 290 0.27 -22.42 -12.79
CA GLU A 290 1.27 -23.41 -13.25
C GLU A 290 1.99 -24.10 -12.08
N ARG A 291 2.33 -23.34 -11.03
CA ARG A 291 2.97 -23.85 -9.79
C ARG A 291 2.19 -24.97 -9.10
N THR A 292 0.91 -25.13 -9.44
CA THR A 292 0.01 -26.13 -8.84
C THR A 292 -0.43 -27.21 -9.80
N SER A 293 0.06 -27.19 -11.05
CA SER A 293 -0.30 -28.13 -12.12
C SER A 293 -1.81 -28.19 -12.43
N ILE A 294 -2.56 -27.12 -12.10
CA ILE A 294 -4.01 -27.02 -12.33
C ILE A 294 -4.31 -26.43 -13.72
N PHE A 295 -3.32 -25.84 -14.40
CA PHE A 295 -3.51 -25.18 -15.68
C PHE A 295 -2.28 -25.34 -16.59
N GLU A 296 -2.45 -26.01 -17.73
CA GLU A 296 -1.57 -25.92 -18.91
C GLU A 296 -2.37 -25.18 -19.99
N GLU A 297 -2.04 -23.93 -20.29
CA GLU A 297 -2.52 -23.28 -21.50
C GLU A 297 -1.65 -23.80 -22.66
N ARG A 298 -2.17 -24.74 -23.45
CA ARG A 298 -1.54 -25.20 -24.70
C ARG A 298 -2.10 -24.44 -25.89
#